data_AF-A0A1I3FXC4-F1
#
_entry.id   AF-A0A1I3FXC4-F1
#
_cell.length_a   1.000
_cell.length_b   1.000
_cell.length_c   1.000
_cell.angle_alpha   90.00
_cell.angle_beta   90.00
_cell.angle_gamma   90.00
#
_symmetry.space_group_name_H-M   'P 1'
#
loop_
_entity.id
_entity.type
_entity.pdbx_description
1 polymer ?
#
loop_
_entity_poly.entity_id
_entity_poly.type
_entity_poly.pdbx_seq_one_letter_code
_entity_poly.pdbx_strand_id
1 'polypeptide(L)'
;MMSNNRITNQNFYDEYKYFDEFLAEHLHVEENGVDEYVKKMKHAIYEVKDVLPEWMPTIERLEKMKARFLSLDGAKVSFDDFQGKDEDVVWIRIFLEKIDQKADPLEKYSKLKFTFKKRKKSLLQRFFGLFS
;
A
#
# COMPACT_ATOMS: atom_id res chain seq x y z
N MET A 1 28.97 3.01 -21.84
CA MET A 1 27.52 2.75 -21.92
C MET A 1 27.13 1.95 -20.69
N MET A 2 26.09 2.36 -19.96
CA MET A 2 25.56 1.54 -18.85
C MET A 2 24.83 0.31 -19.43
N SER A 3 24.85 -0.80 -18.69
CA SER A 3 24.07 -1.99 -19.05
C SER A 3 22.57 -1.69 -18.92
N ASN A 4 21.72 -2.34 -19.73
CA ASN A 4 20.26 -2.18 -19.63
C ASN A 4 19.76 -2.53 -18.21
N ASN A 5 20.35 -3.53 -17.57
CA ASN A 5 20.04 -3.92 -16.20
C ASN A 5 20.28 -2.78 -15.22
N ARG A 6 21.44 -2.12 -15.32
CA ARG A 6 21.78 -0.98 -14.46
C ARG A 6 20.78 0.17 -14.59
N ILE A 7 20.28 0.42 -15.80
CA ILE A 7 19.25 1.45 -16.07
C ILE A 7 17.92 1.07 -15.40
N THR A 8 17.43 -0.15 -15.61
CA THR A 8 16.21 -0.67 -14.97
C THR A 8 16.28 -0.58 -13.45
N ASN A 9 17.44 -0.91 -12.90
CA ASN A 9 17.67 -0.95 -11.46
C ASN A 9 17.71 0.45 -10.85
N GLN A 10 18.36 1.40 -11.52
CA GLN A 10 18.35 2.82 -11.14
C GLN A 10 16.94 3.38 -11.17
N ASN A 11 16.19 3.11 -12.24
CA ASN A 11 14.80 3.56 -12.37
C ASN A 11 13.92 3.04 -11.23
N PHE A 12 14.06 1.76 -10.85
CA PHE A 12 13.35 1.21 -9.69
C PHE A 12 13.74 1.91 -8.39
N TYR A 13 15.03 2.13 -8.16
CA TYR A 13 15.51 2.78 -6.94
C TYR A 13 14.96 4.20 -6.79
N ASP A 14 15.05 5.00 -7.86
CA ASP A 14 14.58 6.38 -7.87
C ASP A 14 13.06 6.45 -7.70
N GLU A 15 12.32 5.60 -8.42
CA GLU A 15 10.85 5.57 -8.33
C GLU A 15 10.38 5.08 -6.95
N TYR A 16 11.04 4.09 -6.35
CA TYR A 16 10.72 3.63 -5.00
C TYR A 16 10.98 4.71 -3.96
N LYS A 17 12.11 5.43 -4.08
CA LYS A 17 12.43 6.51 -3.14
C LYS A 17 11.39 7.62 -3.19
N TYR A 18 11.03 8.07 -4.39
CA TYR A 18 9.93 9.02 -4.59
C TYR A 18 8.62 8.50 -4.00
N PHE A 19 8.32 7.22 -4.21
CA PHE A 19 7.11 6.60 -3.68
C PHE A 19 7.05 6.58 -2.15
N ASP A 20 8.17 6.27 -1.47
CA ASP A 20 8.24 6.29 -0.01
C ASP A 20 8.06 7.70 0.56
N GLU A 21 8.72 8.70 -0.05
CA GLU A 21 8.58 10.12 0.31
C GLU A 21 7.13 10.60 0.12
N PHE A 22 6.53 10.30 -1.04
CA PHE A 22 5.13 10.65 -1.31
C PHE A 22 4.18 10.03 -0.29
N LEU A 23 4.37 8.76 0.07
CA LEU A 23 3.54 8.11 1.08
C LEU A 23 3.73 8.71 2.47
N ALA A 24 4.94 9.14 2.82
CA ALA A 24 5.21 9.79 4.09
C ALA A 24 4.44 11.12 4.18
N GLU A 25 4.51 11.94 3.14
CA GLU A 25 3.73 13.18 3.02
C GLU A 25 2.22 12.93 3.08
N HIS A 26 1.74 11.96 2.29
CA HIS A 26 0.32 11.59 2.22
C HIS A 26 -0.22 11.12 3.58
N LEU A 27 0.58 10.41 4.36
CA LEU A 27 0.21 9.89 5.68
C LEU A 27 0.51 10.86 6.83
N HIS A 28 1.10 12.02 6.54
CA HIS A 28 1.56 13.02 7.50
C HIS A 28 2.56 12.44 8.53
N VAL A 29 3.56 11.71 8.03
CA VAL A 29 4.70 11.22 8.82
C VAL A 29 6.01 11.73 8.24
N GLU A 30 7.07 11.77 9.05
CA GLU A 30 8.35 12.37 8.66
C GLU A 30 9.12 11.54 7.62
N GLU A 31 9.09 10.21 7.74
CA GLU A 31 9.83 9.28 6.89
C GLU A 31 9.21 7.87 6.91
N ASN A 32 9.70 6.97 6.04
CA ASN A 32 9.28 5.57 5.94
C ASN A 32 7.78 5.42 5.59
N GLY A 33 7.34 6.11 4.54
CA GLY A 33 5.95 6.14 4.12
C GLY A 33 5.38 4.75 3.80
N VAL A 34 6.16 3.90 3.13
CA VAL A 34 5.76 2.51 2.81
C VAL A 34 5.55 1.71 4.09
N ASP A 35 6.41 1.86 5.10
CA ASP A 35 6.26 1.14 6.36
C ASP A 35 5.02 1.54 7.12
N GLU A 36 4.78 2.86 7.22
CA GLU A 36 3.59 3.35 7.90
C GLU A 36 2.32 2.93 7.16
N TYR A 37 2.35 2.93 5.82
CA TYR A 37 1.23 2.44 5.01
C TYR A 37 0.95 0.95 5.28
N VAL A 38 1.98 0.10 5.23
CA VAL A 38 1.87 -1.34 5.52
C VAL A 38 1.40 -1.59 6.95
N LYS A 39 1.90 -0.82 7.92
CA LYS A 39 1.49 -0.90 9.33
C LYS A 39 0.01 -0.58 9.51
N LYS A 40 -0.50 0.49 8.88
CA LYS A 40 -1.93 0.82 8.86
C LYS A 40 -2.75 -0.30 8.23
N MET A 41 -2.27 -0.89 7.13
CA MET A 41 -2.95 -2.01 6.49
C MET A 41 -3.01 -3.26 7.38
N LYS A 42 -1.91 -3.61 8.04
CA LYS A 42 -1.83 -4.76 8.96
C LYS A 42 -2.70 -4.57 10.20
N HIS A 43 -2.82 -3.35 10.72
CA HIS A 43 -3.69 -3.07 11.86
C HIS A 43 -5.17 -3.35 11.54
N ALA A 44 -5.60 -3.10 10.31
CA ALA A 44 -6.97 -3.31 9.86
C ALA A 44 -7.26 -4.71 9.29
N ILE A 45 -6.26 -5.58 9.18
CA ILE A 45 -6.32 -6.85 8.43
C ILE A 45 -7.53 -7.74 8.78
N TYR A 46 -7.85 -7.86 10.06
CA TYR A 46 -8.94 -8.72 10.55
C TYR A 46 -10.31 -8.25 10.10
N GLU A 47 -10.47 -6.96 9.78
CA GLU A 47 -11.75 -6.37 9.37
C GLU A 47 -11.98 -6.44 7.86
N VAL A 48 -10.92 -6.63 7.07
CA VAL A 48 -10.93 -6.38 5.61
C VAL A 48 -10.50 -7.54 4.74
N LYS A 49 -9.77 -8.52 5.30
CA LYS A 49 -9.20 -9.64 4.50
C LYS A 49 -10.25 -10.40 3.68
N ASP A 50 -11.49 -10.49 4.18
CA ASP A 50 -12.58 -11.24 3.55
C ASP A 50 -13.44 -10.37 2.61
N VAL A 51 -13.20 -9.04 2.58
CA VAL A 51 -14.02 -8.07 1.85
C VAL A 51 -13.23 -7.35 0.75
N LEU A 52 -11.91 -7.18 0.94
CA LEU A 52 -11.01 -6.56 -0.03
C LEU A 52 -9.94 -7.57 -0.46
N PRO A 53 -10.16 -8.32 -1.56
CA PRO A 53 -9.23 -9.36 -2.01
C PRO A 53 -7.84 -8.82 -2.38
N GLU A 54 -7.72 -7.54 -2.73
CA GLU A 54 -6.45 -6.89 -3.02
C GLU A 54 -5.61 -6.56 -1.78
N TRP A 55 -6.16 -6.72 -0.56
CA TRP A 55 -5.51 -6.27 0.67
C TRP A 55 -4.18 -6.97 0.93
N MET A 56 -4.21 -8.31 1.01
CA MET A 56 -3.02 -9.12 1.27
C MET A 56 -2.00 -9.04 0.14
N PRO A 57 -2.38 -9.16 -1.15
CA PRO A 57 -1.45 -8.97 -2.26
C PRO A 57 -0.77 -7.60 -2.25
N THR A 58 -1.46 -6.54 -1.83
CA THR A 58 -0.86 -5.20 -1.73
C THR A 58 0.21 -5.15 -0.65
N ILE A 59 -0.08 -5.67 0.55
CA ILE A 59 0.90 -5.74 1.65
C ILE A 59 2.15 -6.50 1.19
N GLU A 60 1.98 -7.70 0.65
CA GLU A 60 3.11 -8.52 0.19
C GLU A 60 3.95 -7.81 -0.87
N ARG A 61 3.32 -7.09 -1.80
CA ARG A 61 4.04 -6.39 -2.86
C ARG A 61 4.84 -5.21 -2.31
N LEU A 62 4.25 -4.42 -1.41
CA LEU A 62 4.94 -3.32 -0.73
C LEU A 62 6.17 -3.83 0.05
N GLU A 63 6.02 -4.92 0.80
CA GLU A 63 7.12 -5.54 1.55
C GLU A 63 8.23 -6.08 0.62
N LYS A 64 7.85 -6.74 -0.48
CA LYS A 64 8.82 -7.25 -1.49
C LYS A 64 9.56 -6.12 -2.21
N MET A 65 8.91 -4.98 -2.45
CA MET A 65 9.57 -3.79 -3.02
C MET A 65 10.53 -3.17 -2.01
N LYS A 66 10.11 -3.00 -0.76
CA LYS A 66 10.98 -2.51 0.32
C LYS A 66 12.23 -3.37 0.50
N ALA A 67 12.07 -4.69 0.60
CA ALA A 67 13.19 -5.60 0.80
C ALA A 67 14.22 -5.48 -0.34
N ARG A 68 13.74 -5.26 -1.56
CA ARG A 68 14.59 -5.02 -2.73
C ARG A 68 15.27 -3.66 -2.70
N PHE A 69 14.55 -2.61 -2.36
CA PHE A 69 15.15 -1.28 -2.17
C PHE A 69 16.27 -1.31 -1.13
N LEU A 70 16.03 -1.90 0.05
CA LEU A 70 17.05 -2.03 1.10
C LEU A 70 18.27 -2.86 0.68
N SER A 71 18.11 -3.81 -0.25
CA SER A 71 19.22 -4.60 -0.78
C SER A 71 20.16 -3.76 -1.65
N LEU A 72 19.62 -2.79 -2.39
CA LEU A 72 20.38 -1.82 -3.18
C LEU A 72 20.96 -0.71 -2.29
N ASP A 73 20.13 -0.14 -1.41
CA ASP A 73 20.49 1.01 -0.57
C ASP A 73 21.62 0.69 0.41
N GLY A 74 21.58 -0.50 1.03
CA GLY A 74 22.65 -0.98 1.90
C GLY A 74 23.91 -1.44 1.16
N ALA A 75 24.02 -1.20 -0.15
CA ALA A 75 25.10 -1.68 -1.03
C ALA A 75 25.37 -3.19 -0.93
N LYS A 76 24.37 -3.98 -0.52
CA LYS A 76 24.49 -5.45 -0.39
C LYS A 76 24.55 -6.11 -1.77
N VAL A 77 23.99 -5.46 -2.77
CA VAL A 77 23.96 -5.91 -4.16
C VAL A 77 24.32 -4.74 -5.04
N SER A 78 25.17 -4.96 -6.05
CA SER A 78 25.46 -3.93 -7.05
C SER A 78 24.25 -3.73 -7.97
N PHE A 79 24.10 -2.53 -8.53
CA PHE A 79 23.12 -2.29 -9.59
C PHE A 79 23.35 -3.16 -10.84
N ASP A 80 24.52 -3.79 -11.02
CA ASP A 80 24.77 -4.67 -12.16
C ASP A 80 24.35 -6.13 -11.88
N ASP A 81 24.26 -6.53 -10.60
CA ASP A 81 23.86 -7.88 -10.15
C ASP A 81 22.39 -7.95 -9.70
N PHE A 82 21.71 -6.81 -9.60
CA PHE A 82 20.30 -6.73 -9.22
C PHE A 82 19.39 -7.01 -10.43
N GLN A 83 18.25 -7.65 -10.20
CA GLN A 83 17.18 -7.78 -11.18
C GLN A 83 16.00 -6.93 -10.74
N GLY A 84 16.02 -5.67 -11.15
CA GLY A 84 14.90 -4.76 -11.04
C GLY A 84 13.71 -5.31 -11.82
N LYS A 85 12.51 -4.92 -11.38
CA LYS A 85 11.28 -5.30 -12.06
C LYS A 85 10.63 -4.03 -12.55
N ASP A 86 10.65 -3.84 -13.87
CA ASP A 86 9.89 -2.78 -14.53
C ASP A 86 8.40 -2.83 -14.12
N GLU A 87 7.88 -4.03 -13.88
CA GLU A 87 6.54 -4.24 -13.34
C GLU A 87 6.28 -3.51 -12.01
N ASP A 88 7.30 -3.33 -11.16
CA ASP A 88 7.14 -2.62 -9.89
C ASP A 88 7.16 -1.10 -10.07
N VAL A 89 7.97 -0.59 -11.01
CA VAL A 89 7.91 0.82 -11.41
C VAL A 89 6.52 1.16 -11.95
N VAL A 90 6.00 0.31 -12.85
CA VAL A 90 4.63 0.46 -13.39
C VAL A 90 3.59 0.35 -12.27
N TRP A 91 3.77 -0.59 -11.33
CA TRP A 91 2.84 -0.75 -10.23
C TRP A 91 2.82 0.45 -9.29
N ILE A 92 3.98 1.03 -8.97
CA ILE A 92 4.10 2.25 -8.16
C ILE A 92 3.28 3.38 -8.80
N ARG A 93 3.44 3.61 -10.09
CA ARG A 93 2.69 4.66 -10.82
C ARG A 93 1.18 4.45 -10.75
N ILE A 94 0.73 3.23 -11.01
CA ILE A 94 -0.69 2.85 -10.89
C ILE A 94 -1.19 3.04 -9.44
N PHE A 95 -0.33 2.76 -8.45
CA PHE A 95 -0.70 2.91 -7.05
C PHE A 95 -0.85 4.38 -6.64
N LEU A 96 0.07 5.24 -7.08
CA LEU A 96 -0.01 6.68 -6.89
C LEU A 96 -1.29 7.26 -7.54
N GLU A 97 -1.61 6.86 -8.77
CA GLU A 97 -2.87 7.24 -9.43
C GLU A 97 -4.10 6.81 -8.62
N LYS A 98 -4.06 5.63 -7.98
CA LYS A 98 -5.15 5.18 -7.11
C LYS A 98 -5.28 6.03 -5.86
N ILE A 99 -4.18 6.49 -5.27
CA ILE A 99 -4.22 7.41 -4.13
C ILE A 99 -4.88 8.73 -4.55
N ASP A 100 -4.47 9.31 -5.67
CA ASP A 100 -5.05 10.54 -6.20
C ASP A 100 -6.55 10.40 -6.48
N GLN A 101 -6.96 9.25 -7.01
CA GLN A 101 -8.35 8.90 -7.25
C GLN A 101 -9.13 8.49 -5.99
N LYS A 102 -8.51 8.50 -4.81
CA LYS A 102 -9.12 8.06 -3.53
C LYS A 102 -9.68 6.64 -3.63
N ALA A 103 -8.92 5.77 -4.29
CA ALA A 103 -9.26 4.39 -4.62
C ALA A 103 -8.19 3.38 -4.14
N ASP A 104 -7.21 3.85 -3.36
CA ASP A 104 -6.24 3.00 -2.70
C ASP A 104 -6.92 2.11 -1.63
N PRO A 105 -6.27 1.03 -1.19
CA PRO A 105 -6.83 0.13 -0.19
C PRO A 105 -7.26 0.81 1.11
N LEU A 106 -6.46 1.72 1.69
CA LEU A 106 -6.81 2.36 2.97
C LEU A 106 -8.06 3.23 2.82
N GLU A 107 -8.20 3.93 1.69
CA GLU A 107 -9.38 4.73 1.39
C GLU A 107 -10.62 3.88 1.06
N LYS A 108 -10.46 2.74 0.38
CA LYS A 108 -11.55 1.77 0.22
C LYS A 108 -12.04 1.26 1.58
N TYR A 109 -11.12 0.97 2.49
CA TYR A 109 -11.45 0.56 3.84
C TYR A 109 -12.13 1.66 4.66
N SER A 110 -11.69 2.92 4.55
CA SER A 110 -12.30 4.06 5.23
C SER A 110 -13.80 4.16 4.89
N LYS A 111 -14.15 3.90 3.62
CA LYS A 111 -15.53 3.87 3.11
C LYS A 111 -16.33 2.65 3.61
N LEU A 112 -15.70 1.48 3.76
CA LEU A 112 -16.36 0.27 4.31
C LEU A 112 -16.81 0.45 5.77
N LYS A 113 -15.99 1.11 6.61
CA LYS A 113 -16.40 1.39 8.00
C LYS A 113 -17.71 2.16 8.10
N PHE A 114 -17.99 3.04 7.13
CA PHE A 114 -19.23 3.82 7.08
C PHE A 114 -20.46 2.94 6.77
N THR A 115 -20.32 1.93 5.92
CA THR A 115 -21.44 1.05 5.51
C THR A 115 -21.76 0.01 6.59
N PHE A 116 -20.76 -0.56 7.27
CA PHE A 116 -20.98 -1.50 8.38
C PHE A 116 -21.60 -0.82 9.62
N LYS A 117 -21.19 0.41 9.95
CA LYS A 117 -21.82 1.17 11.05
C LYS A 117 -23.30 1.47 10.79
N LYS A 118 -23.71 1.72 9.53
CA LYS A 118 -25.12 1.93 9.18
C LYS A 118 -25.98 0.67 9.34
N ARG A 119 -25.45 -0.53 9.04
CA ARG A 119 -26.21 -1.78 9.15
C ARG A 119 -26.48 -2.23 10.60
N LYS A 120 -25.60 -1.90 11.57
CA LYS A 120 -25.77 -2.34 12.97
C LYS A 120 -26.90 -1.64 13.75
N LYS A 121 -27.44 -0.51 13.28
CA LYS A 121 -28.52 0.22 13.99
C LYS A 121 -29.95 -0.27 13.69
N SER A 122 -30.16 -1.06 12.63
CA SER A 122 -31.53 -1.40 12.18
C SER A 122 -32.18 -2.59 12.91
N LEU A 123 -31.38 -3.53 13.46
CA LEU A 123 -31.93 -4.74 14.08
C LEU A 123 -32.35 -4.54 15.55
N LEU A 124 -31.59 -3.77 16.34
CA LEU A 124 -31.95 -3.48 17.74
C LEU A 124 -33.15 -2.53 17.84
N GLN A 125 -33.29 -1.55 16.94
CA GLN A 125 -34.47 -0.67 16.90
C GLN A 125 -35.76 -1.41 16.54
N ARG A 126 -35.68 -2.51 15.78
CA ARG A 126 -36.84 -3.35 15.45
C ARG A 126 -37.27 -4.27 16.60
N PHE A 127 -36.35 -4.69 17.46
CA PHE A 127 -36.68 -5.54 18.61
C PHE A 127 -37.24 -4.76 19.81
N PHE A 128 -36.84 -3.50 20.01
CA PHE A 128 -37.36 -2.66 21.11
C PHE A 128 -38.66 -1.91 20.78
N GLY A 129 -39.11 -1.90 19.51
CA GLY A 129 -40.39 -1.30 19.10
C GLY A 129 -41.60 -2.24 19.14
N LEU A 130 -41.41 -3.49 19.58
CA LEU A 130 -42.47 -4.52 19.68
C LEU A 130 -42.94 -4.76 21.13
N PHE A 131 -42.44 -3.98 22.09
CA PHE A 131 -42.79 -4.06 23.51
C PHE A 131 -43.36 -2.75 24.08
N SER A 132 -43.93 -1.88 23.23
CA SER A 132 -44.76 -0.74 23.67
C SER A 132 -46.18 -0.85 23.16
#